data_AF-A0A2V5VSA6-F1
#
_entry.id   AF-A0A2V5VSA6-F1
#
_cell.length_a   1.000
_cell.length_b   1.000
_cell.length_c   1.000
_cell.angle_alpha   90.00
_cell.angle_beta   90.00
_cell.angle_gamma   90.00
#
_symmetry.space_group_name_H-M   'P 1'
#
loop_
_entity.id
_entity.type
_entity.pdbx_description
1 polymer ?
#
loop_
_entity_poly.entity_id
_entity_poly.type
_entity_poly.pdbx_seq_one_letter_code
_entity_poly.pdbx_strand_id
1 'polypeptide(L)'
;MSKTRAVWFFIAALTLIRLSMLGSTDLEFDEAHYWMWSERLAPGYFSKGPGIAFAIRASTAIFGATEFGVRFWSPILAAGTSLF
;
A
#
# COMPACT_ATOMS: atom_id res chain seq x y z
N MET A 1 -1.69 -4.38 -30.78
CA MET A 1 -1.25 -3.38 -29.76
C MET A 1 0.27 -3.36 -29.74
N SER A 2 0.92 -2.20 -29.58
CA SER A 2 2.35 -2.17 -29.25
C SER A 2 2.59 -2.98 -27.97
N LYS A 3 3.65 -3.79 -27.92
CA LYS A 3 3.98 -4.66 -26.76
C LYS A 3 3.98 -3.87 -25.45
N THR A 4 4.49 -2.64 -25.47
CA THR A 4 4.48 -1.71 -24.34
C THR A 4 3.08 -1.39 -23.83
N ARG A 5 2.11 -1.17 -24.73
CA ARG A 5 0.71 -0.90 -24.34
C ARG A 5 0.06 -2.12 -23.68
N ALA A 6 0.41 -3.32 -24.12
CA ALA A 6 -0.09 -4.55 -23.51
C ALA A 6 0.47 -4.76 -22.10
N VAL A 7 1.76 -4.47 -21.87
CA VAL A 7 2.40 -4.52 -20.54
C VAL A 7 1.72 -3.55 -19.57
N TRP A 8 1.51 -2.30 -19.99
CA TRP A 8 0.83 -1.31 -19.14
C TRP A 8 -0.60 -1.69 -18.79
N PHE A 9 -1.34 -2.24 -19.76
CA PHE A 9 -2.68 -2.75 -19.50
C PHE A 9 -2.66 -3.91 -18.50
N PHE A 10 -1.71 -4.83 -18.63
CA PHE A 10 -1.56 -5.96 -17.71
C PHE A 10 -1.24 -5.49 -16.28
N ILE A 11 -0.29 -4.56 -16.11
CA ILE A 11 0.05 -4.00 -14.79
C ILE A 11 -1.17 -3.31 -14.18
N ALA A 12 -1.88 -2.48 -14.95
CA ALA A 12 -3.08 -1.80 -14.47
C ALA A 12 -4.16 -2.79 -14.03
N ALA A 13 -4.44 -3.83 -14.83
CA ALA A 13 -5.39 -4.87 -14.49
C ALA A 13 -4.99 -5.62 -13.21
N LEU A 14 -3.72 -6.00 -13.08
CA LEU A 14 -3.20 -6.68 -11.88
C LEU A 14 -3.31 -5.80 -10.63
N THR A 15 -3.00 -4.50 -10.74
CA THR A 15 -3.13 -3.55 -9.63
C THR A 15 -4.58 -3.40 -9.19
N LEU A 16 -5.53 -3.33 -10.13
CA LEU A 16 -6.96 -3.28 -9.80
C LEU A 16 -7.44 -4.54 -9.08
N ILE A 17 -7.00 -5.73 -9.53
CA ILE A 17 -7.31 -7.00 -8.86
C ILE A 17 -6.74 -7.00 -7.43
N ARG A 18 -5.51 -6.54 -7.24
CA ARG A 18 -4.92 -6.46 -5.88
C ARG A 18 -5.68 -5.49 -4.99
N LEU A 19 -6.07 -4.32 -5.52
CA LEU A 19 -6.83 -3.31 -4.78
C LEU A 19 -8.19 -3.84 -4.31
N SER A 20 -8.90 -4.62 -5.14
CA SER A 20 -10.22 -5.16 -4.76
C SER A 20 -10.17 -6.21 -3.64
N MET A 21 -9.01 -6.81 -3.40
CA MET A 21 -8.83 -7.87 -2.41
C MET A 21 -8.21 -7.39 -1.09
N LEU A 22 -7.83 -6.11 -0.95
CA LEU A 22 -7.06 -5.64 0.22
C LEU A 22 -7.79 -5.79 1.57
N GLY A 23 -9.11 -5.74 1.57
CA GLY A 23 -9.94 -5.84 2.77
C GLY A 23 -10.46 -7.25 3.07
N SER A 24 -10.05 -8.27 2.33
CA SER A 24 -10.62 -9.62 2.48
C SER A 24 -10.03 -10.44 3.62
N THR A 25 -8.94 -9.97 4.24
CA THR A 25 -8.22 -10.69 5.29
C THR A 25 -7.80 -9.73 6.39
N ASP A 26 -7.73 -10.24 7.62
CA ASP A 26 -7.22 -9.50 8.78
C ASP A 26 -5.76 -9.06 8.57
N LEU A 27 -5.31 -8.05 9.32
CA LEU A 27 -3.93 -7.59 9.31
C LEU A 27 -2.97 -8.67 9.81
N GLU A 28 -1.88 -8.88 9.06
CA GLU A 28 -0.76 -9.65 9.58
C GLU A 28 -0.02 -8.87 10.67
N PHE A 29 0.77 -9.59 11.48
CA PHE A 29 1.52 -9.02 12.60
C PHE A 29 2.35 -7.79 12.19
N ASP A 30 3.09 -7.89 11.09
CA ASP A 30 3.91 -6.81 10.56
C ASP A 30 3.08 -5.59 10.15
N GLU A 31 1.92 -5.82 9.52
CA GLU A 31 1.03 -4.75 9.06
C GLU A 31 0.39 -4.02 10.24
N ALA A 32 -0.04 -4.76 11.26
CA ALA A 32 -0.54 -4.20 12.50
C ALA A 32 0.54 -3.38 13.22
N HIS A 33 1.80 -3.85 13.20
CA HIS A 33 2.92 -3.12 13.76
C HIS A 33 3.20 -1.79 13.02
N TYR A 34 3.16 -1.81 11.69
CA TYR A 34 3.32 -0.57 10.90
C TYR A 34 2.13 0.37 11.04
N TRP A 35 0.92 -0.16 11.22
CA TRP A 35 -0.25 0.64 11.52
C TRP A 35 -0.13 1.34 12.88
N MET A 36 0.34 0.66 13.93
CA MET A 36 0.61 1.27 15.23
C MET A 36 1.61 2.44 15.13
N TRP A 37 2.64 2.32 14.29
CA TRP A 37 3.56 3.43 14.01
C TRP A 37 2.86 4.62 13.32
N SER A 38 1.90 4.36 12.44
CA SER A 38 1.13 5.40 11.76
C SER A 38 0.23 6.21 12.69
N GLU A 39 -0.16 5.65 13.84
CA GLU A 39 -0.93 6.36 14.86
C GLU A 39 -0.11 7.46 15.53
N ARG A 40 1.20 7.22 15.69
CA ARG A 40 2.17 8.14 16.32
C ARG A 40 3.33 8.42 15.39
N LEU A 41 3.09 9.31 14.41
CA LEU A 41 4.09 9.66 13.41
C LEU A 41 5.37 10.21 14.06
N ALA A 42 6.48 9.56 13.75
CA ALA A 42 7.82 9.92 14.15
C ALA A 42 8.74 10.02 12.92
N PRO A 43 9.84 10.79 12.97
CA PRO A 43 10.82 10.89 11.89
C PRO A 43 11.61 9.58 11.67
N GLY A 44 11.53 8.61 12.57
CA GLY A 44 12.11 7.27 12.42
C GLY A 44 11.56 6.29 13.45
N TYR A 45 11.59 5.00 13.11
CA TYR A 45 11.15 3.89 13.96
C TYR A 45 12.31 2.90 14.17
N PHE A 46 12.13 1.97 15.10
CA PHE A 46 13.18 1.04 15.52
C PHE A 46 13.89 0.33 14.37
N SER A 47 13.16 -0.10 13.33
CA SER A 47 13.74 -0.84 12.19
C SER A 47 13.54 -0.18 10.83
N LYS A 48 12.77 0.92 10.72
CA LYS A 48 12.42 1.55 9.44
C LYS A 48 12.42 3.08 9.52
N GLY A 49 12.68 3.71 8.38
CA GLY A 49 12.43 5.14 8.19
C GLY A 49 10.93 5.49 8.23
N PRO A 50 10.58 6.78 8.12
CA PRO A 50 9.22 7.26 8.35
C PRO A 50 8.22 6.83 7.26
N GLY A 51 8.69 6.55 6.04
CA GLY A 51 7.85 6.45 4.84
C GLY A 51 6.63 5.54 4.97
N ILE A 52 6.78 4.35 5.56
CA ILE A 52 5.67 3.39 5.69
C ILE A 52 4.55 3.90 6.60
N ALA A 53 4.90 4.50 7.73
CA ALA A 53 3.92 5.02 8.69
C ALA A 53 3.18 6.23 8.13
N PHE A 54 3.88 7.11 7.41
CA PHE A 54 3.27 8.27 6.75
C PHE A 54 2.32 7.83 5.63
N ALA A 55 2.71 6.84 4.82
CA ALA A 55 1.85 6.29 3.78
C ALA A 55 0.55 5.71 4.39
N ILE A 56 0.67 4.85 5.42
CA ILE A 56 -0.48 4.27 6.12
C ILE A 56 -1.36 5.35 6.74
N ARG A 57 -0.77 6.37 7.37
CA ARG A 57 -1.54 7.48 7.96
C ARG A 57 -2.32 8.27 6.91
N ALA A 58 -1.73 8.51 5.74
CA ALA A 58 -2.39 9.21 4.65
C ALA A 58 -3.59 8.44 4.10
N SER A 59 -3.46 7.12 3.89
CA SER A 59 -4.57 6.31 3.38
C SER A 59 -5.64 6.04 4.43
N THR A 60 -5.27 5.78 5.68
CA THR A 60 -6.25 5.59 6.77
C THR A 60 -7.01 6.87 7.12
N ALA A 61 -6.45 8.06 6.85
CA ALA A 61 -7.18 9.31 6.96
C ALA A 61 -8.31 9.46 5.90
N ILE A 62 -8.20 8.78 4.76
CA ILE A 62 -9.17 8.84 3.66
C ILE A 62 -10.17 7.69 3.73
N PHE A 63 -9.68 6.46 3.94
CA PHE A 63 -10.47 5.23 3.91
C PHE A 63 -10.85 4.69 5.30
N GLY A 64 -10.45 5.39 6.37
CA GLY A 64 -10.60 4.94 7.75
C GLY A 64 -9.53 3.94 8.19
N ALA A 65 -9.54 3.61 9.48
CA ALA A 65 -8.69 2.59 10.09
C ALA A 65 -9.23 1.19 9.76
N THR A 66 -9.08 0.79 8.49
CA THR A 66 -9.49 -0.50 7.95
C THR A 66 -8.28 -1.20 7.31
N GLU A 67 -8.39 -2.51 7.11
CA GLU A 67 -7.42 -3.34 6.39
C GLU A 67 -7.10 -2.76 5.01
N PHE A 68 -8.15 -2.28 4.31
CA PHE A 68 -8.02 -1.59 3.04
C PHE A 68 -7.20 -0.31 3.19
N GLY A 69 -7.51 0.53 4.19
CA GLY A 69 -6.80 1.76 4.47
C GLY A 69 -5.31 1.53 4.77
N VAL A 70 -4.96 0.48 5.52
CA VAL A 70 -3.57 0.14 5.84
C VAL A 70 -2.79 -0.32 4.61
N ARG A 71 -3.41 -1.12 3.73
CA ARG A 71 -2.72 -1.73 2.59
C ARG A 71 -2.76 -0.91 1.30
N PHE A 72 -3.59 0.13 1.23
CA PHE A 72 -3.88 0.89 0.01
C PHE A 72 -2.66 1.24 -0.86
N TRP A 73 -1.59 1.74 -0.24
CA TRP A 73 -0.38 2.15 -0.97
C TRP A 73 0.47 0.99 -1.49
N SER A 74 0.36 -0.20 -0.90
CA SER A 74 1.19 -1.36 -1.24
C SER A 74 1.11 -1.74 -2.72
N PRO A 75 -0.07 -2.04 -3.32
CA PRO A 75 -0.15 -2.37 -4.73
C PRO A 75 0.17 -1.19 -5.67
N ILE A 76 -0.05 0.05 -5.23
CA ILE A 76 0.22 1.26 -6.03
C ILE A 76 1.73 1.47 -6.17
N LEU A 77 2.47 1.42 -5.06
CA LEU A 77 3.93 1.55 -5.07
C LEU A 77 4.57 0.38 -5.82
N ALA A 78 4.05 -0.84 -5.66
CA ALA A 78 4.50 -1.99 -6.42
C ALA A 78 4.32 -1.77 -7.93
N ALA A 79 3.19 -1.22 -8.38
CA ALA A 79 2.98 -0.87 -9.79
C ALA A 79 3.96 0.23 -10.26
N GLY A 80 4.26 1.20 -9.40
CA GLY A 80 5.24 2.26 -9.67
C GLY A 80 6.66 1.73 -9.92
N THR A 81 7.06 0.63 -9.27
CA THR A 81 8.38 0.00 -9.52
C THR A 81 8.52 -0.58 -10.92
N SER A 82 7.42 -0.81 -11.65
CA SER A 82 7.47 -1.28 -13.05
C SER A 82 7.72 -0.18 -14.08
N LEU A 83 7.95 1.07 -13.65
CA LEU A 83 8.26 2.21 -14.53
C LEU A 83 9.70 2.23 -15.04
N PHE A 84 10.62 1.49 -14.41
CA PHE A 84 12.05 1.45 -14.71
C PHE A 84 12.55 0.00 -14.73
#